data_AF-A0A8J4VK67-F1
#
_entry.id   AF-A0A8J4VK67-F1
#
_cell.length_a   1.000
_cell.length_b   1.000
_cell.length_c   1.000
_cell.angle_alpha   90.00
_cell.angle_beta   90.00
_cell.angle_gamma   90.00
#
_symmetry.space_group_name_H-M   'P 1'
#
loop_
_entity.id
_entity.type
_entity.pdbx_description
1 polymer ?
#
loop_
_entity_poly.entity_id
_entity_poly.type
_entity_poly.pdbx_seq_one_letter_code
_entity_poly.pdbx_strand_id
1 'polypeptide(L)'
;PLKLVSPTPSLVPYPSKWIKAAYWPSSDSFPVSSIDTSYFTHIYYAFLLLDSTTYKLNVTQFDQIKIPQFIGTLHAKTPLVKTLLSIGGGASDPTVFSKMVSSDATRTSFIKSTIKVARNYGFDGVDLDWEFPVNDIGMFKLGLLYKQWHEALVDEALICEKPRLLLTSVWDKLSGEHSALYDPKSNISTYFGIGSWIQADVPSHKLVMGLPLYGKTWKLQDPKVNGIGAPAIGVGPGVDGVLDYYQILDFNYKNKSTIIFDTETMSYYSYVGDAWIGSDDVGFGLHGLGSWVDISFGPLARIRIGPSQDKVNLF
;
A
#
# COMPACT_ATOMS: atom_id res chain seq x y z
N PRO A 1 -0.99 48.06 8.25
CA PRO A 1 -1.17 47.24 7.03
C PRO A 1 0.11 46.47 6.68
N LEU A 2 0.22 45.24 7.19
CA LEU A 2 1.29 44.31 6.83
C LEU A 2 0.97 43.69 5.48
N LYS A 3 1.82 43.96 4.47
CA LYS A 3 1.74 43.33 3.15
C LYS A 3 2.18 41.87 3.28
N LEU A 4 1.27 40.95 2.96
CA LEU A 4 1.59 39.55 2.71
C LEU A 4 2.52 39.47 1.50
N VAL A 5 3.76 39.07 1.72
CA VAL A 5 4.68 38.65 0.66
C VAL A 5 4.34 37.19 0.37
N SER A 6 3.77 36.92 -0.80
CA SER A 6 3.60 35.56 -1.30
C SER A 6 4.99 34.96 -1.55
N PRO A 7 5.32 33.78 -0.99
CA PRO A 7 6.57 33.12 -1.32
C PRO A 7 6.54 32.70 -2.79
N THR A 8 7.54 33.12 -3.54
CA THR A 8 7.81 32.66 -4.89
C THR A 8 7.90 31.12 -4.86
N PRO A 9 7.17 30.37 -5.71
CA PRO A 9 7.29 28.92 -5.74
C PRO A 9 8.73 28.56 -6.10
N SER A 10 9.46 27.95 -5.17
CA SER A 10 10.70 27.28 -5.52
C SER A 10 10.34 26.11 -6.44
N LEU A 11 10.94 26.09 -7.63
CA LEU A 11 10.94 24.93 -8.51
C LEU A 11 11.73 23.81 -7.82
N VAL A 12 11.06 23.04 -6.98
CA VAL A 12 11.57 21.75 -6.53
C VAL A 12 11.58 20.86 -7.79
N PRO A 13 12.72 20.33 -8.24
CA PRO A 13 12.74 19.42 -9.37
C PRO A 13 11.85 18.22 -9.05
N TYR A 14 10.94 17.88 -9.96
CA TYR A 14 10.15 16.65 -9.87
C TYR A 14 11.09 15.46 -9.62
N PRO A 15 10.81 14.58 -8.65
CA PRO A 15 11.63 13.40 -8.43
C PRO A 15 11.68 12.57 -9.73
N SER A 16 12.89 12.31 -10.21
CA SER A 16 13.11 11.78 -11.57
C SER A 16 12.59 10.35 -11.81
N LYS A 17 12.12 9.63 -10.78
CA LYS A 17 11.45 8.33 -10.90
C LYS A 17 10.44 8.11 -9.76
N TRP A 18 9.24 7.63 -10.12
CA TRP A 18 8.20 7.22 -9.19
C TRP A 18 8.59 5.93 -8.44
N ILE A 19 8.20 5.82 -7.17
CA ILE A 19 8.30 4.57 -6.42
C ILE A 19 7.12 3.67 -6.81
N LYS A 20 7.44 2.49 -7.34
CA LYS A 20 6.50 1.41 -7.63
C LYS A 20 6.82 0.24 -6.72
N ALA A 21 5.88 -0.14 -5.87
CA ALA A 21 6.05 -1.11 -4.80
C ALA A 21 4.99 -2.20 -4.88
N ALA A 22 5.32 -3.41 -4.48
CA ALA A 22 4.36 -4.50 -4.29
C ALA A 22 4.70 -5.35 -3.07
N TYR A 23 3.66 -5.77 -2.36
CA TYR A 23 3.75 -6.83 -1.37
C TYR A 23 3.71 -8.18 -2.09
N TRP A 24 4.76 -8.97 -1.88
CA TRP A 24 4.79 -10.36 -2.29
C TRP A 24 4.44 -11.23 -1.06
N PRO A 25 3.25 -11.86 -1.05
CA PRO A 25 2.85 -12.70 0.06
C PRO A 25 3.78 -13.93 0.12
N SER A 26 4.30 -14.23 1.30
CA SER A 26 5.20 -15.34 1.58
C SER A 26 4.45 -16.68 1.57
N SER A 27 3.82 -16.99 0.44
CA SER A 27 3.11 -18.24 0.19
C SER A 27 3.73 -18.99 -1.00
N ASP A 28 3.26 -20.22 -1.22
CA ASP A 28 3.66 -21.02 -2.39
C ASP A 28 2.76 -20.76 -3.61
N SER A 29 1.72 -19.94 -3.48
CA SER A 29 0.75 -19.67 -4.54
C SER A 29 1.33 -18.86 -5.70
N PHE A 30 2.34 -18.03 -5.44
CA PHE A 30 2.95 -17.17 -6.46
C PHE A 30 4.48 -17.21 -6.37
N PRO A 31 5.19 -17.90 -7.26
CA PRO A 31 6.64 -18.04 -7.15
C PRO A 31 7.36 -16.71 -7.39
N VAL A 32 8.40 -16.39 -6.61
CA VAL A 32 9.18 -15.14 -6.77
C VAL A 32 9.77 -15.00 -8.19
N SER A 33 10.04 -16.13 -8.85
CA SER A 33 10.56 -16.16 -10.21
C SER A 33 9.60 -15.59 -11.25
N SER A 34 8.28 -15.56 -11.02
CA SER A 34 7.31 -14.97 -11.95
C SER A 34 7.23 -13.43 -11.88
N ILE A 35 7.86 -12.80 -10.89
CA ILE A 35 7.77 -11.34 -10.74
C ILE A 35 8.62 -10.64 -11.80
N ASP A 36 7.99 -9.95 -12.75
CA ASP A 36 8.71 -9.08 -13.68
C ASP A 36 9.14 -7.79 -12.96
N THR A 37 10.45 -7.62 -12.75
CA THR A 37 10.99 -6.49 -12.00
C THR A 37 10.95 -5.17 -12.78
N SER A 38 10.65 -5.18 -14.08
CA SER A 38 10.51 -3.95 -14.86
C SER A 38 9.34 -3.07 -14.39
N TYR A 39 8.35 -3.65 -13.72
CA TYR A 39 7.21 -2.93 -13.17
C TYR A 39 7.49 -2.31 -11.79
N PHE A 40 8.54 -2.73 -11.10
CA PHE A 40 8.75 -2.40 -9.69
C PHE A 40 10.09 -1.72 -9.45
N THR A 41 10.12 -0.93 -8.39
CA THR A 41 11.35 -0.38 -7.80
C THR A 41 11.65 -1.04 -6.46
N HIS A 42 10.60 -1.46 -5.75
CA HIS A 42 10.65 -2.05 -4.41
C HIS A 42 9.70 -3.25 -4.35
N ILE A 43 10.10 -4.33 -3.68
CA ILE A 43 9.26 -5.50 -3.42
C ILE A 43 9.40 -5.89 -1.95
N TYR A 44 8.27 -6.16 -1.32
CA TYR A 44 8.14 -6.36 0.11
C TYR A 44 7.85 -7.84 0.38
N TYR A 45 8.66 -8.49 1.20
CA TYR A 45 8.38 -9.84 1.71
C TYR A 45 7.33 -9.74 2.80
N ALA A 46 6.13 -10.24 2.54
CA ALA A 46 4.95 -10.06 3.38
C ALA A 46 4.47 -11.42 3.89
N PHE A 47 4.63 -11.79 5.17
CA PHE A 47 5.11 -10.99 6.29
C PHE A 47 5.92 -11.86 7.26
N LEU A 48 6.73 -11.21 8.10
CA LEU A 48 7.13 -11.80 9.38
C LEU A 48 6.25 -11.27 10.51
N LEU A 49 6.11 -12.08 11.56
CA LEU A 49 5.34 -11.75 12.75
C LEU A 49 6.24 -11.63 13.98
N LEU A 50 5.69 -11.04 15.04
CA LEU A 50 6.37 -10.87 16.32
C LEU A 50 6.14 -12.07 17.23
N ASP A 51 7.18 -12.47 17.95
CA ASP A 51 7.00 -13.27 19.16
C ASP A 51 6.30 -12.43 20.24
N SER A 52 5.20 -12.94 20.79
CA SER A 52 4.30 -12.17 21.67
C SER A 52 4.87 -11.85 23.05
N THR A 53 6.01 -12.45 23.42
CA THR A 53 6.66 -12.26 24.73
C THR A 53 7.91 -11.40 24.62
N THR A 54 8.75 -11.69 23.63
CA THR A 54 10.06 -11.03 23.43
C THR A 54 9.99 -9.84 22.48
N TYR A 55 8.92 -9.75 21.69
CA TYR A 55 8.71 -8.74 20.63
C TYR A 55 9.81 -8.73 19.55
N LYS A 56 10.53 -9.84 19.42
CA LYS A 56 11.49 -10.08 18.34
C LYS A 56 10.77 -10.65 17.13
N LEU A 57 11.38 -10.54 15.96
CA LEU A 57 10.86 -11.19 14.76
C LEU A 57 10.95 -12.70 14.92
N ASN A 58 9.83 -13.38 14.69
CA ASN A 58 9.78 -14.82 14.61
C ASN A 58 10.07 -15.27 13.17
N VAL A 59 11.27 -15.79 12.93
CA VAL A 59 11.68 -16.33 11.63
C VAL A 59 11.46 -17.85 11.65
N THR A 60 10.35 -18.29 11.07
CA THR A 60 9.97 -19.71 11.08
C THR A 60 10.89 -20.53 10.17
N GLN A 61 10.79 -21.87 10.24
CA GLN A 61 11.53 -22.74 9.32
C GLN A 61 11.12 -22.50 7.86
N PHE A 62 9.85 -22.15 7.62
CA PHE A 62 9.37 -21.75 6.31
C PHE A 62 10.10 -20.49 5.80
N ASP A 63 10.20 -19.46 6.64
CA ASP A 63 10.87 -18.21 6.29
C ASP A 63 12.38 -18.39 6.06
N GLN A 64 13.02 -19.26 6.84
CA GLN A 64 14.46 -19.59 6.67
C GLN A 64 14.76 -20.16 5.27
N ILE A 65 13.79 -20.78 4.62
CA ILE A 65 13.90 -21.30 3.25
C ILE A 65 13.44 -20.24 2.24
N LYS A 66 12.32 -19.57 2.50
CA LYS A 66 11.68 -18.68 1.53
C LYS A 66 12.39 -17.35 1.37
N ILE A 67 12.93 -16.78 2.45
CA ILE A 67 13.64 -15.49 2.39
C ILE A 67 14.90 -15.57 1.51
N PRO A 68 15.80 -16.55 1.66
CA PRO A 68 16.94 -16.68 0.74
C PRO A 68 16.53 -16.85 -0.72
N GLN A 69 15.46 -17.60 -1.00
CA GLN A 69 14.91 -17.73 -2.35
C GLN A 69 14.40 -16.38 -2.88
N PHE A 70 13.69 -15.63 -2.05
CA PHE A 70 13.15 -14.31 -2.38
C PHE A 70 14.27 -13.32 -2.74
N ILE A 71 15.23 -13.16 -1.84
CA ILE A 71 16.36 -12.24 -2.01
C ILE A 71 17.21 -12.66 -3.21
N GLY A 72 17.64 -13.92 -3.27
CA GLY A 72 18.50 -14.42 -4.35
C GLY A 72 17.85 -14.30 -5.73
N THR A 73 16.54 -14.56 -5.83
CA THR A 73 15.82 -14.44 -7.10
C THR A 73 15.71 -12.98 -7.55
N LEU A 74 15.33 -12.07 -6.65
CA LEU A 74 15.09 -10.67 -7.03
C LEU A 74 16.39 -9.88 -7.25
N HIS A 75 17.44 -10.17 -6.49
CA HIS A 75 18.75 -9.54 -6.68
C HIS A 75 19.48 -10.04 -7.94
N ALA A 76 19.08 -11.19 -8.49
CA ALA A 76 19.58 -11.69 -9.77
C ALA A 76 18.85 -11.10 -11.00
N LYS A 77 17.73 -10.39 -10.80
CA LYS A 77 16.92 -9.84 -11.90
C LYS A 77 17.40 -8.46 -12.34
N THR A 78 17.13 -8.13 -13.60
CA THR A 78 17.37 -6.82 -14.20
C THR A 78 16.07 -6.32 -14.85
N PRO A 79 15.58 -5.12 -14.50
CA PRO A 79 16.18 -4.15 -13.58
C PRO A 79 16.20 -4.63 -12.12
N LEU A 80 17.20 -4.17 -11.37
CA LEU A 80 17.35 -4.48 -9.96
C LEU A 80 16.30 -3.74 -9.13
N VAL A 81 15.71 -4.44 -8.17
CA VAL A 81 14.73 -3.90 -7.22
C VAL A 81 15.29 -3.88 -5.81
N LYS A 82 14.75 -2.99 -4.98
CA LYS A 82 14.98 -2.99 -3.54
C LYS A 82 14.05 -3.98 -2.85
N THR A 83 14.58 -4.73 -1.90
CA THR A 83 13.84 -5.75 -1.16
C THR A 83 13.61 -5.30 0.28
N LEU A 84 12.36 -5.27 0.72
CA LEU A 84 11.99 -4.87 2.07
C LEU A 84 11.37 -6.03 2.83
N LEU A 85 11.63 -6.09 4.12
CA LEU A 85 10.99 -7.04 5.04
C LEU A 85 9.79 -6.37 5.70
N SER A 86 8.57 -6.88 5.45
CA SER A 86 7.35 -6.37 6.08
C SER A 86 6.97 -7.15 7.32
N ILE A 87 6.56 -6.42 8.36
CA ILE A 87 6.18 -6.96 9.66
C ILE A 87 4.72 -6.60 9.97
N GLY A 88 3.87 -7.61 10.15
CA GLY A 88 2.46 -7.43 10.53
C GLY A 88 1.46 -7.93 9.48
N GLY A 89 0.61 -7.04 8.99
CA GLY A 89 -0.51 -7.31 8.10
C GLY A 89 -1.83 -7.59 8.84
N GLY A 90 -2.96 -7.47 8.14
CA GLY A 90 -4.31 -7.54 8.71
C GLY A 90 -4.69 -8.85 9.41
N ALA A 91 -3.93 -9.94 9.24
CA ALA A 91 -4.11 -11.19 9.98
C ALA A 91 -3.34 -11.26 11.31
N SER A 92 -2.53 -10.23 11.63
CA SER A 92 -1.71 -10.19 12.84
C SER A 92 -2.50 -9.76 14.08
N ASP A 93 -2.00 -10.10 15.28
CA ASP A 93 -2.62 -9.67 16.55
C ASP A 93 -2.22 -8.22 16.88
N PRO A 94 -3.14 -7.23 16.79
CA PRO A 94 -2.82 -5.83 17.02
C PRO A 94 -2.45 -5.53 18.48
N THR A 95 -2.80 -6.42 19.42
CA THR A 95 -2.46 -6.27 20.84
C THR A 95 -0.97 -6.52 21.09
N VAL A 96 -0.33 -7.38 20.28
CA VAL A 96 1.12 -7.63 20.37
C VAL A 96 1.90 -6.37 19.98
N PHE A 97 1.49 -5.68 18.92
CA PHE A 97 2.09 -4.40 18.52
C PHE A 97 1.89 -3.31 19.57
N SER A 98 0.67 -3.23 20.14
CA SER A 98 0.37 -2.30 21.24
C SER A 98 1.29 -2.50 22.45
N LYS A 99 1.59 -3.75 22.79
CA LYS A 99 2.54 -4.10 23.87
C LYS A 99 3.99 -3.84 23.47
N MET A 100 4.37 -4.12 22.22
CA MET A 100 5.72 -3.86 21.70
C MET A 100 6.08 -2.37 21.76
N VAL A 101 5.13 -1.47 21.46
CA VAL A 101 5.40 -0.02 21.51
C VAL A 101 5.32 0.56 22.93
N SER A 102 4.87 -0.23 23.92
CA SER A 102 4.47 0.26 25.23
C SER A 102 5.62 0.76 26.11
N SER A 103 6.85 0.28 25.90
CA SER A 103 8.03 0.68 26.68
C SER A 103 9.28 0.78 25.82
N ASP A 104 10.28 1.52 26.30
CA ASP A 104 11.56 1.68 25.63
C ASP A 104 12.30 0.34 25.40
N ALA A 105 12.28 -0.53 26.42
CA ALA A 105 12.92 -1.84 26.35
C ALA A 105 12.28 -2.75 25.29
N THR A 106 10.95 -2.72 25.16
CA THR A 106 10.22 -3.55 24.19
C THR A 106 10.42 -3.06 22.76
N ARG A 107 10.38 -1.73 22.54
CA ARG A 107 10.75 -1.11 21.25
C ARG A 107 12.19 -1.42 20.87
N THR A 108 13.12 -1.33 21.82
CA THR A 108 14.54 -1.65 21.58
C THR A 108 14.73 -3.12 21.19
N SER A 109 14.02 -4.05 21.85
CA SER A 109 14.06 -5.48 21.50
C SER A 109 13.60 -5.71 20.05
N PHE A 110 12.48 -5.10 19.69
CA PHE A 110 11.94 -5.14 18.33
C PHE A 110 12.91 -4.54 17.29
N ILE A 111 13.36 -3.30 17.49
CA ILE A 111 14.27 -2.58 16.57
C ILE A 111 15.57 -3.38 16.36
N LYS A 112 16.20 -3.87 17.42
CA LYS A 112 17.43 -4.66 17.28
C LYS A 112 17.19 -5.97 16.53
N SER A 113 16.04 -6.60 16.76
CA SER A 113 15.67 -7.83 16.05
C SER A 113 15.43 -7.59 14.56
N THR A 114 14.73 -6.52 14.18
CA THR A 114 14.43 -6.21 12.77
C THR A 114 15.71 -5.93 11.99
N ILE A 115 16.61 -5.10 12.54
CA ILE A 115 17.91 -4.81 11.94
C ILE A 115 18.73 -6.09 11.74
N LYS A 116 18.81 -6.91 12.80
CA LYS A 116 19.56 -8.18 12.75
C LYS A 116 19.04 -9.11 11.65
N VAL A 117 17.73 -9.31 11.58
CA VAL A 117 17.12 -10.20 10.56
C VAL A 117 17.30 -9.61 9.16
N ALA A 118 17.02 -8.32 8.96
CA ALA A 118 17.17 -7.65 7.68
C ALA A 118 18.60 -7.80 7.14
N ARG A 119 19.61 -7.54 7.97
CA ARG A 119 21.02 -7.69 7.58
C ARG A 119 21.44 -9.14 7.36
N ASN A 120 20.99 -10.07 8.20
CA ASN A 120 21.35 -11.49 8.07
C ASN A 120 20.88 -12.08 6.74
N TYR A 121 19.72 -11.66 6.26
CA TYR A 121 19.14 -12.17 5.01
C TYR A 121 19.43 -11.28 3.78
N GLY A 122 20.00 -10.09 3.97
CA GLY A 122 20.38 -9.21 2.86
C GLY A 122 19.26 -8.31 2.34
N PHE A 123 18.26 -7.99 3.15
CA PHE A 123 17.25 -6.99 2.80
C PHE A 123 17.83 -5.59 2.67
N ASP A 124 17.25 -4.77 1.80
CA ASP A 124 17.56 -3.34 1.63
C ASP A 124 16.79 -2.44 2.61
N GLY A 125 15.76 -2.96 3.28
CA GLY A 125 14.94 -2.20 4.21
C GLY A 125 13.94 -3.03 5.00
N VAL A 126 13.18 -2.32 5.83
CA VAL A 126 12.16 -2.86 6.73
C VAL A 126 10.89 -2.02 6.62
N ASP A 127 9.75 -2.66 6.83
CA ASP A 127 8.42 -2.08 6.67
C ASP A 127 7.51 -2.51 7.82
N LEU A 128 6.80 -1.56 8.43
CA LEU A 128 5.83 -1.86 9.50
C LEU A 128 4.40 -1.72 9.00
N ASP A 129 3.66 -2.81 9.10
CA ASP A 129 2.26 -2.91 8.73
C ASP A 129 1.43 -3.29 9.97
N TRP A 130 1.38 -2.37 10.93
CA TRP A 130 0.56 -2.53 12.13
C TRP A 130 -0.85 -2.02 11.86
N GLU A 131 -1.80 -2.97 11.84
CA GLU A 131 -3.20 -2.70 11.55
C GLU A 131 -4.13 -2.82 12.77
N PHE A 132 -4.47 -1.78 13.53
CA PHE A 132 -3.95 -0.41 13.54
C PHE A 132 -3.83 0.09 14.99
N PRO A 133 -2.99 1.11 15.28
CA PRO A 133 -3.06 1.86 16.53
C PRO A 133 -4.42 2.53 16.72
N VAL A 134 -5.08 2.21 17.83
CA VAL A 134 -6.50 2.55 18.03
C VAL A 134 -6.72 3.96 18.60
N ASN A 135 -5.78 4.50 19.38
CA ASN A 135 -5.94 5.78 20.09
C ASN A 135 -4.68 6.66 20.03
N ASP A 136 -4.82 7.91 20.48
CA ASP A 136 -3.74 8.91 20.46
C ASP A 136 -2.50 8.48 21.24
N ILE A 137 -2.69 7.74 22.34
CA ILE A 137 -1.57 7.18 23.12
C ILE A 137 -0.81 6.13 22.28
N GLY A 138 -1.53 5.28 21.55
CA GLY A 138 -0.97 4.32 20.61
C GLY A 138 -0.20 5.03 19.50
N MET A 139 -0.77 6.08 18.91
CA MET A 139 -0.13 6.91 17.88
C MET A 139 1.14 7.60 18.39
N PHE A 140 1.11 8.15 19.61
CA PHE A 140 2.28 8.77 20.21
C PHE A 140 3.42 7.76 20.44
N LYS A 141 3.09 6.59 20.99
CA LYS A 141 4.07 5.50 21.22
C LYS A 141 4.66 4.95 19.93
N LEU A 142 3.85 4.89 18.88
CA LEU A 142 4.30 4.57 17.54
C LEU A 142 5.27 5.63 16.99
N GLY A 143 4.99 6.93 17.21
CA GLY A 143 5.94 7.99 16.87
C GLY A 143 7.29 7.83 17.57
N LEU A 144 7.27 7.44 18.85
CA LEU A 144 8.50 7.09 19.58
C LEU A 144 9.23 5.89 18.96
N LEU A 145 8.50 4.87 18.52
CA LEU A 145 9.08 3.74 17.82
C LEU A 145 9.81 4.19 16.56
N TYR A 146 9.17 4.96 15.68
CA TYR A 146 9.81 5.38 14.43
C TYR A 146 11.04 6.26 14.64
N LYS A 147 10.99 7.15 15.62
CA LYS A 147 12.14 7.97 15.99
C LYS A 147 13.33 7.08 16.39
N GLN A 148 13.12 6.18 17.35
CA GLN A 148 14.16 5.29 17.85
C GLN A 148 14.66 4.33 16.78
N TRP A 149 13.76 3.83 15.92
CA TRP A 149 14.11 2.93 14.84
C TRP A 149 14.96 3.66 13.81
N HIS A 150 14.57 4.86 13.39
CA HIS A 150 15.35 5.66 12.46
C HIS A 150 16.75 5.96 12.99
N GLU A 151 16.87 6.39 14.25
CA GLU A 151 18.16 6.63 14.92
C GLU A 151 19.03 5.37 14.92
N ALA A 152 18.47 4.21 15.31
CA ALA A 152 19.19 2.95 15.31
C ALA A 152 19.65 2.50 13.91
N LEU A 153 18.87 2.77 12.86
CA LEU A 153 19.27 2.48 11.48
C LEU A 153 20.40 3.40 11.00
N VAL A 154 20.39 4.67 11.40
CA VAL A 154 21.48 5.61 11.11
C VAL A 154 22.76 5.16 11.80
N ASP A 155 22.68 4.84 13.09
CA ASP A 155 23.84 4.40 13.88
C ASP A 155 24.42 3.09 13.34
N GLU A 156 23.59 2.09 13.03
CA GLU A 156 24.04 0.82 12.48
C GLU A 156 24.74 1.00 11.12
N ALA A 157 24.19 1.85 10.24
CA ALA A 157 24.76 2.11 8.93
C ALA A 157 26.16 2.72 9.03
N LEU A 158 26.33 3.66 9.97
CA LEU A 158 27.63 4.29 10.26
C LEU A 158 28.63 3.29 10.84
N ILE A 159 28.22 2.50 11.83
CA ILE A 159 29.10 1.54 12.52
C ILE A 159 29.53 0.41 11.59
N CYS A 160 28.64 -0.09 10.74
CA CYS A 160 28.91 -1.22 9.86
C CYS A 160 29.45 -0.80 8.48
N GLU A 161 29.56 0.51 8.21
CA GLU A 161 29.94 1.07 6.91
C GLU A 161 29.09 0.52 5.75
N LYS A 162 27.78 0.38 5.99
CA LYS A 162 26.82 -0.15 5.02
C LYS A 162 25.79 0.91 4.64
N PRO A 163 25.19 0.81 3.44
CA PRO A 163 24.01 1.61 3.11
C PRO A 163 22.93 1.42 4.17
N ARG A 164 22.34 2.52 4.65
CA ARG A 164 21.27 2.50 5.63
C ARG A 164 20.07 1.73 5.09
N LEU A 165 19.50 0.85 5.91
CA LEU A 165 18.25 0.19 5.59
C LEU A 165 17.12 1.22 5.41
N LEU A 166 16.28 1.02 4.40
CA LEU A 166 15.06 1.79 4.21
C LEU A 166 14.07 1.48 5.35
N LEU A 167 13.23 2.45 5.69
CA LEU A 167 12.18 2.32 6.70
C LEU A 167 10.89 2.86 6.08
N THR A 168 9.89 1.99 5.96
CA THR A 168 8.56 2.33 5.44
C THR A 168 7.47 1.85 6.39
N SER A 169 6.24 2.28 6.16
CA SER A 169 5.09 1.81 6.91
C SER A 169 3.81 2.04 6.14
N VAL A 170 2.83 1.16 6.35
CA VAL A 170 1.46 1.27 5.84
C VAL A 170 0.49 1.62 6.97
N TRP A 171 -0.53 2.41 6.62
CA TRP A 171 -1.62 2.83 7.49
C TRP A 171 -2.92 2.86 6.71
N ASP A 172 -3.96 2.28 7.27
CA ASP A 172 -5.35 2.52 6.87
C ASP A 172 -6.20 2.60 8.14
N LYS A 173 -7.38 3.20 8.12
CA LYS A 173 -8.28 3.21 9.27
C LYS A 173 -9.73 2.91 8.91
N LEU A 174 -10.12 2.77 7.64
CA LEU A 174 -11.54 2.81 7.28
C LEU A 174 -11.91 1.86 6.13
N SER A 175 -13.10 1.26 6.23
CA SER A 175 -13.75 0.53 5.15
C SER A 175 -14.79 1.39 4.43
N GLY A 176 -14.78 1.33 3.10
CA GLY A 176 -15.69 1.98 2.15
C GLY A 176 -15.58 1.28 0.79
N GLU A 177 -16.07 1.89 -0.30
CA GLU A 177 -15.74 1.39 -1.65
C GLU A 177 -14.23 1.16 -1.73
N HIS A 178 -13.82 -0.04 -2.16
CA HIS A 178 -12.56 -0.66 -1.70
C HIS A 178 -11.33 0.24 -1.89
N SER A 179 -11.32 1.11 -2.90
CA SER A 179 -10.24 2.04 -3.24
C SER A 179 -10.71 3.30 -3.99
N ALA A 180 -11.95 3.77 -3.74
CA ALA A 180 -12.49 4.94 -4.45
C ALA A 180 -11.55 6.15 -4.41
N LEU A 181 -11.27 6.77 -5.57
CA LEU A 181 -10.39 7.94 -5.62
C LEU A 181 -11.06 9.14 -4.95
N TYR A 182 -12.35 9.34 -5.22
CA TYR A 182 -13.18 10.36 -4.60
C TYR A 182 -14.41 9.72 -3.97
N ASP A 183 -14.89 10.31 -2.87
CA ASP A 183 -16.21 10.01 -2.32
C ASP A 183 -16.87 11.35 -1.96
N PRO A 184 -17.88 11.81 -2.72
CA PRO A 184 -18.55 13.08 -2.42
C PRO A 184 -19.45 13.00 -1.17
N LYS A 185 -19.75 11.80 -0.66
CA LYS A 185 -20.70 11.56 0.43
C LYS A 185 -19.99 11.37 1.77
N SER A 186 -18.69 11.11 1.78
CA SER A 186 -17.94 10.87 3.01
C SER A 186 -16.46 11.28 2.89
N ASN A 187 -15.72 11.08 3.97
CA ASN A 187 -14.27 11.28 4.02
C ASN A 187 -13.49 9.97 3.81
N ILE A 188 -14.11 8.96 3.22
CA ILE A 188 -13.51 7.63 2.96
C ILE A 188 -13.18 7.53 1.47
N SER A 189 -12.06 8.13 1.07
CA SER A 189 -11.53 8.06 -0.30
C SER A 189 -10.02 8.24 -0.32
N THR A 190 -9.36 7.77 -1.37
CA THR A 190 -7.92 7.93 -1.58
C THR A 190 -7.51 9.41 -1.59
N TYR A 191 -8.29 10.28 -2.26
CA TYR A 191 -8.03 11.72 -2.30
C TYR A 191 -8.09 12.35 -0.90
N PHE A 192 -9.14 12.05 -0.13
CA PHE A 192 -9.27 12.57 1.24
C PHE A 192 -8.17 12.04 2.15
N GLY A 193 -7.85 10.75 2.06
CA GLY A 193 -6.79 10.11 2.84
C GLY A 193 -5.42 10.73 2.60
N ILE A 194 -4.98 10.82 1.34
CA ILE A 194 -3.72 11.48 0.96
C ILE A 194 -3.73 12.96 1.39
N GLY A 195 -4.83 13.67 1.16
CA GLY A 195 -4.99 15.06 1.56
C GLY A 195 -4.84 15.27 3.07
N SER A 196 -5.38 14.34 3.88
CA SER A 196 -5.28 14.37 5.33
C SER A 196 -3.83 14.19 5.81
N TRP A 197 -3.06 13.31 5.16
CA TRP A 197 -1.64 13.14 5.46
C TRP A 197 -0.81 14.39 5.15
N ILE A 198 -1.09 15.04 4.02
CA ILE A 198 -0.41 16.28 3.64
C ILE A 198 -0.76 17.41 4.61
N GLN A 199 -2.03 17.50 5.04
CA GLN A 199 -2.47 18.47 6.05
C GLN A 199 -1.83 18.21 7.42
N ALA A 200 -1.47 16.97 7.73
CA ALA A 200 -0.71 16.59 8.91
C ALA A 200 0.81 16.73 8.72
N ASP A 201 1.26 17.52 7.75
CA ASP A 201 2.66 17.83 7.43
C ASP A 201 3.52 16.62 6.99
N VAL A 202 2.91 15.52 6.52
CA VAL A 202 3.66 14.45 5.87
C VAL A 202 4.17 14.95 4.51
N PRO A 203 5.50 14.95 4.26
CA PRO A 203 6.01 15.41 2.98
C PRO A 203 5.48 14.53 1.85
N SER A 204 4.80 15.15 0.91
CA SER A 204 4.14 14.47 -0.20
C SER A 204 5.05 13.57 -1.04
N HIS A 205 6.33 13.93 -1.21
CA HIS A 205 7.33 13.11 -1.91
C HIS A 205 7.72 11.82 -1.16
N LYS A 206 7.21 11.61 0.06
CA LYS A 206 7.34 10.37 0.83
C LYS A 206 6.07 9.54 0.85
N LEU A 207 4.96 10.04 0.28
CA LEU A 207 3.71 9.30 0.19
C LEU A 207 3.75 8.36 -1.02
N VAL A 208 3.36 7.11 -0.81
CA VAL A 208 3.16 6.10 -1.86
C VAL A 208 1.71 5.66 -1.78
N MET A 209 0.97 5.85 -2.88
CA MET A 209 -0.45 5.50 -2.95
C MET A 209 -0.62 3.99 -3.16
N GLY A 210 -1.43 3.36 -2.32
CA GLY A 210 -1.84 1.97 -2.50
C GLY A 210 -2.76 1.80 -3.71
N LEU A 211 -2.57 0.71 -4.45
CA LEU A 211 -3.44 0.29 -5.55
C LEU A 211 -3.77 -1.18 -5.34
N PRO A 212 -5.01 -1.53 -4.95
CA PRO A 212 -5.37 -2.93 -4.75
C PRO A 212 -5.51 -3.63 -6.10
N LEU A 213 -4.88 -4.80 -6.22
CA LEU A 213 -5.09 -5.72 -7.34
C LEU A 213 -6.10 -6.81 -6.96
N TYR A 214 -7.13 -6.42 -6.23
CA TYR A 214 -8.26 -7.24 -5.83
C TYR A 214 -9.50 -6.36 -5.67
N GLY A 215 -10.65 -6.99 -5.62
CA GLY A 215 -11.94 -6.34 -5.45
C GLY A 215 -12.70 -6.91 -4.26
N LYS A 216 -13.60 -6.09 -3.74
CA LYS A 216 -14.57 -6.51 -2.72
C LYS A 216 -15.90 -6.82 -3.39
N THR A 217 -16.61 -7.81 -2.85
CA THR A 217 -17.82 -8.32 -3.48
C THR A 217 -18.98 -8.39 -2.50
N TRP A 218 -20.17 -8.15 -3.03
CA TRP A 218 -21.41 -8.08 -2.28
C TRP A 218 -22.52 -8.83 -3.00
N LYS A 219 -23.45 -9.34 -2.20
CA LYS A 219 -24.74 -9.85 -2.67
C LYS A 219 -25.79 -8.77 -2.51
N LEU A 220 -26.28 -8.23 -3.62
CA LEU A 220 -27.31 -7.19 -3.66
C LEU A 220 -28.63 -7.68 -3.07
N GLN A 221 -29.34 -6.77 -2.41
CA GLN A 221 -30.72 -7.00 -1.96
C GLN A 221 -31.68 -7.10 -3.15
N ASP A 222 -31.51 -6.21 -4.14
CA ASP A 222 -32.29 -6.17 -5.37
C ASP A 222 -31.34 -6.03 -6.58
N PRO A 223 -31.25 -7.02 -7.47
CA PRO A 223 -30.46 -6.96 -8.72
C PRO A 223 -30.71 -5.74 -9.60
N LYS A 224 -31.90 -5.12 -9.49
CA LYS A 224 -32.25 -3.92 -10.27
C LYS A 224 -31.68 -2.63 -9.68
N VAL A 225 -31.26 -2.66 -8.41
CA VAL A 225 -30.58 -1.55 -7.72
C VAL A 225 -29.12 -1.94 -7.59
N ASN A 226 -28.30 -1.55 -8.56
CA ASN A 226 -26.93 -2.06 -8.75
C ASN A 226 -25.87 -0.96 -8.91
N GLY A 227 -26.23 0.31 -8.64
CA GLY A 227 -25.27 1.41 -8.58
C GLY A 227 -24.46 1.42 -7.27
N ILE A 228 -23.46 2.30 -7.20
CA ILE A 228 -22.68 2.50 -5.97
C ILE A 228 -23.58 2.89 -4.80
N GLY A 229 -23.40 2.21 -3.67
CA GLY A 229 -24.22 2.38 -2.46
C GLY A 229 -25.54 1.60 -2.48
N ALA A 230 -25.76 0.71 -3.46
CA ALA A 230 -26.89 -0.21 -3.47
C ALA A 230 -26.94 -1.07 -2.19
N PRO A 231 -28.13 -1.33 -1.62
CA PRO A 231 -28.26 -2.20 -0.45
C PRO A 231 -27.77 -3.62 -0.76
N ALA A 232 -26.92 -4.16 0.12
CA ALA A 232 -26.43 -5.53 0.08
C ALA A 232 -26.94 -6.32 1.29
N ILE A 233 -27.24 -7.61 1.07
CA ILE A 233 -27.73 -8.55 2.10
C ILE A 233 -26.68 -9.60 2.49
N GLY A 234 -25.50 -9.56 1.89
CA GLY A 234 -24.45 -10.51 2.22
C GLY A 234 -23.19 -10.35 1.41
N VAL A 235 -22.29 -11.29 1.66
CA VAL A 235 -21.02 -11.44 0.97
C VAL A 235 -21.25 -11.93 -0.47
N GLY A 236 -20.56 -11.31 -1.43
CA GLY A 236 -20.62 -11.70 -2.84
C GLY A 236 -19.70 -12.88 -3.18
N PRO A 237 -19.41 -13.09 -4.48
CA PRO A 237 -18.50 -14.13 -4.93
C PRO A 237 -17.07 -13.97 -4.41
N GLY A 238 -16.35 -15.08 -4.26
CA GLY A 238 -14.97 -15.10 -3.75
C GLY A 238 -14.88 -15.50 -2.28
N VAL A 239 -13.65 -15.67 -1.79
CA VAL A 239 -13.40 -16.06 -0.40
C VAL A 239 -13.59 -14.84 0.48
N ASP A 240 -14.54 -14.90 1.42
CA ASP A 240 -14.91 -13.79 2.32
C ASP A 240 -15.17 -12.46 1.60
N GLY A 241 -15.74 -12.56 0.39
CA GLY A 241 -16.10 -11.39 -0.42
C GLY A 241 -14.91 -10.71 -1.08
N VAL A 242 -13.85 -11.46 -1.34
CA VAL A 242 -12.65 -10.97 -2.03
C VAL A 242 -12.41 -11.81 -3.27
N LEU A 243 -12.13 -11.12 -4.38
CA LEU A 243 -11.62 -11.70 -5.61
C LEU A 243 -10.32 -10.98 -5.99
N ASP A 244 -9.26 -11.75 -6.27
CA ASP A 244 -8.07 -11.20 -6.92
C ASP A 244 -8.44 -10.66 -8.31
N TYR A 245 -7.69 -9.69 -8.82
CA TYR A 245 -8.02 -9.05 -10.10
C TYR A 245 -8.20 -10.04 -11.26
N TYR A 246 -7.35 -11.07 -11.38
CA TYR A 246 -7.51 -12.10 -12.41
C TYR A 246 -8.80 -12.92 -12.24
N GLN A 247 -9.28 -13.12 -11.01
CA GLN A 247 -10.53 -13.80 -10.74
C GLN A 247 -11.73 -12.93 -11.10
N ILE A 248 -11.62 -11.61 -10.92
CA ILE A 248 -12.64 -10.64 -11.38
C ILE A 248 -12.74 -10.68 -12.90
N LEU A 249 -11.61 -10.65 -13.61
CA LEU A 249 -11.58 -10.76 -15.07
C LEU A 249 -12.23 -12.07 -15.56
N ASP A 250 -11.86 -13.20 -14.96
CA ASP A 250 -12.43 -14.52 -15.29
C ASP A 250 -13.93 -14.61 -14.96
N PHE A 251 -14.33 -14.10 -13.80
CA PHE A 251 -15.73 -14.04 -13.38
C PHE A 251 -16.57 -13.21 -14.36
N ASN A 252 -16.09 -12.02 -14.72
CA ASN A 252 -16.80 -11.12 -15.63
C ASN A 252 -16.94 -11.72 -17.03
N TYR A 253 -15.87 -12.34 -17.53
CA TYR A 253 -15.90 -13.03 -18.81
C TYR A 253 -16.89 -14.20 -18.83
N LYS A 254 -16.81 -15.10 -17.84
CA LYS A 254 -17.66 -16.30 -17.76
C LYS A 254 -19.14 -15.98 -17.59
N ASN A 255 -19.45 -14.99 -16.77
CA ASN A 255 -20.83 -14.63 -16.43
C ASN A 255 -21.42 -13.54 -17.33
N LYS A 256 -20.62 -12.97 -18.25
CA LYS A 256 -21.01 -11.84 -19.11
C LYS A 256 -21.51 -10.67 -18.28
N SER A 257 -20.78 -10.36 -17.20
CA SER A 257 -21.14 -9.27 -16.28
C SER A 257 -21.19 -7.92 -17.01
N THR A 258 -22.07 -7.04 -16.53
CA THR A 258 -22.02 -5.63 -16.91
C THR A 258 -20.89 -4.96 -16.14
N ILE A 259 -19.99 -4.26 -16.82
CA ILE A 259 -18.88 -3.51 -16.22
C ILE A 259 -19.18 -2.02 -16.40
N ILE A 260 -19.09 -1.27 -15.32
CA ILE A 260 -19.40 0.17 -15.26
C ILE A 260 -18.19 0.92 -14.70
N PHE A 261 -17.83 2.01 -15.36
CA PHE A 261 -16.96 3.03 -14.81
C PHE A 261 -17.83 4.11 -14.16
N ASP A 262 -17.67 4.33 -12.86
CA ASP A 262 -18.35 5.39 -12.15
C ASP A 262 -17.49 6.66 -12.15
N THR A 263 -18.01 7.74 -12.72
CA THR A 263 -17.27 9.00 -12.87
C THR A 263 -17.26 9.84 -11.59
N GLU A 264 -18.13 9.58 -10.63
CA GLU A 264 -18.14 10.30 -9.35
C GLU A 264 -17.02 9.79 -8.44
N THR A 265 -16.87 8.48 -8.33
CA THR A 265 -15.83 7.84 -7.52
C THR A 265 -14.52 7.61 -8.26
N MET A 266 -14.55 7.70 -9.60
CA MET A 266 -13.47 7.33 -10.51
C MET A 266 -13.01 5.89 -10.27
N SER A 267 -13.96 4.96 -10.09
CA SER A 267 -13.70 3.55 -9.86
C SER A 267 -14.51 2.67 -10.82
N TYR A 268 -14.15 1.39 -10.88
CA TYR A 268 -14.90 0.40 -11.65
C TYR A 268 -15.75 -0.45 -10.70
N TYR A 269 -16.92 -0.86 -11.19
CA TYR A 269 -17.63 -1.97 -10.59
C TYR A 269 -18.24 -2.83 -11.68
N SER A 270 -18.55 -4.07 -11.35
CA SER A 270 -19.22 -5.00 -12.24
C SER A 270 -20.32 -5.76 -11.51
N TYR A 271 -21.36 -6.16 -12.24
CA TYR A 271 -22.48 -6.88 -11.65
C TYR A 271 -23.13 -7.85 -12.63
N VAL A 272 -23.72 -8.90 -12.07
CA VAL A 272 -24.55 -9.89 -12.76
C VAL A 272 -25.53 -10.52 -11.78
N GLY A 273 -26.83 -10.42 -12.07
CA GLY A 273 -27.86 -10.83 -11.10
C GLY A 273 -27.71 -10.06 -9.78
N ASP A 274 -27.61 -10.79 -8.67
CA ASP A 274 -27.37 -10.22 -7.33
C ASP A 274 -25.88 -10.12 -6.96
N ALA A 275 -24.95 -10.54 -7.82
CA ALA A 275 -23.52 -10.38 -7.57
C ALA A 275 -23.05 -8.98 -7.98
N TRP A 276 -22.35 -8.29 -7.09
CA TRP A 276 -21.74 -6.99 -7.30
C TRP A 276 -20.28 -7.01 -6.86
N ILE A 277 -19.38 -6.44 -7.67
CA ILE A 277 -17.93 -6.47 -7.48
C ILE A 277 -17.39 -5.06 -7.70
N GLY A 278 -16.84 -4.45 -6.66
CA GLY A 278 -16.10 -3.17 -6.75
C GLY A 278 -14.61 -3.44 -6.94
N SER A 279 -13.96 -2.75 -7.88
CA SER A 279 -12.57 -3.01 -8.28
C SER A 279 -11.90 -1.83 -8.97
N ASP A 280 -10.56 -1.85 -9.03
CA ASP A 280 -9.80 -1.03 -9.99
C ASP A 280 -9.59 -1.80 -11.30
N ASP A 281 -9.64 -1.11 -12.45
CA ASP A 281 -9.44 -1.68 -13.79
C ASP A 281 -8.52 -0.78 -14.65
N VAL A 282 -7.84 -1.37 -15.64
CA VAL A 282 -6.92 -0.68 -16.58
C VAL A 282 -7.59 0.39 -17.44
N GLY A 283 -8.92 0.40 -17.50
CA GLY A 283 -9.70 1.46 -18.14
C GLY A 283 -9.48 2.85 -17.54
N PHE A 284 -8.86 2.95 -16.35
CA PHE A 284 -8.39 4.19 -15.74
C PHE A 284 -7.47 5.00 -16.69
N GLY A 285 -6.81 4.34 -17.65
CA GLY A 285 -6.00 5.01 -18.69
C GLY A 285 -6.65 5.19 -20.06
N LEU A 286 -7.76 4.48 -20.37
CA LEU A 286 -8.25 4.35 -21.76
C LEU A 286 -9.67 4.90 -22.00
N HIS A 287 -10.57 4.91 -21.01
CA HIS A 287 -11.94 5.40 -21.20
C HIS A 287 -12.14 6.88 -20.82
N GLY A 288 -11.14 7.50 -20.20
CA GLY A 288 -11.03 8.96 -20.07
C GLY A 288 -10.13 9.54 -21.16
N LEU A 289 -10.65 9.70 -22.39
CA LEU A 289 -10.08 10.48 -23.51
C LEU A 289 -8.69 11.11 -23.22
N GLY A 290 -7.60 10.39 -23.48
CA GLY A 290 -6.23 10.94 -23.50
C GLY A 290 -5.77 11.72 -22.26
N SER A 291 -6.33 11.41 -21.08
CA SER A 291 -6.11 12.15 -19.83
C SER A 291 -5.13 11.40 -18.93
N TRP A 292 -3.96 11.97 -18.68
CA TRP A 292 -3.05 11.49 -17.63
C TRP A 292 -3.45 12.12 -16.29
N VAL A 293 -3.37 11.34 -15.21
CA VAL A 293 -3.44 11.87 -13.85
C VAL A 293 -2.03 12.24 -13.41
N ASP A 294 -1.68 13.52 -13.52
CA ASP A 294 -0.46 14.06 -12.93
C ASP A 294 -0.77 14.51 -11.48
N ILE A 295 -0.26 13.73 -10.52
CA ILE A 295 -0.31 14.08 -9.11
C ILE A 295 0.98 14.83 -8.78
N SER A 296 0.96 16.13 -9.05
CA SER A 296 2.04 17.06 -8.72
C SER A 296 1.84 17.61 -7.31
N PHE A 297 2.75 17.29 -6.39
CA PHE A 297 2.69 17.82 -5.03
C PHE A 297 3.65 19.01 -4.82
N GLY A 298 3.08 20.19 -4.61
CA GLY A 298 3.76 21.43 -4.20
C GLY A 298 2.84 22.29 -3.31
N PRO A 299 3.27 23.49 -2.86
CA PRO A 299 2.54 24.34 -1.90
C PRO A 299 1.15 24.82 -2.36
N LEU A 300 0.79 24.54 -3.61
CA LEU A 300 -0.57 24.54 -4.11
C LEU A 300 -0.80 23.17 -4.75
N ALA A 301 -1.30 22.21 -3.97
CA ALA A 301 -1.71 20.92 -4.51
C ALA A 301 -2.74 21.17 -5.61
N ARG A 302 -2.42 20.75 -6.84
CA ARG A 302 -3.33 20.83 -7.99
C ARG A 302 -3.33 19.48 -8.67
N ILE A 303 -4.49 18.84 -8.69
CA ILE A 303 -4.78 17.78 -9.65
C ILE A 303 -5.14 18.49 -10.95
N ARG A 304 -4.28 18.35 -11.97
CA ARG A 304 -4.55 18.92 -13.29
C ARG A 304 -4.90 17.78 -14.24
N ILE A 305 -6.16 17.72 -14.64
CA ILE A 305 -6.63 16.89 -15.75
C ILE A 305 -6.50 17.75 -17.01
N GLY A 306 -5.77 17.27 -18.02
CA GLY A 306 -5.57 18.00 -19.27
C GLY A 306 -5.33 17.05 -20.46
N PRO A 307 -5.70 17.46 -21.69
CA PRO A 307 -5.53 16.63 -22.87
C PRO A 307 -4.05 16.51 -23.26
N SER A 308 -3.54 15.30 -23.49
CA SER A 308 -2.20 15.12 -24.08
C SER A 308 -2.26 15.00 -25.60
N GLN A 309 -1.31 15.66 -26.28
CA GLN A 309 -1.10 15.57 -27.72
C GLN A 309 -0.26 14.39 -28.16
N ASP A 310 0.19 13.52 -27.25
CA ASP A 310 1.10 12.43 -27.62
C ASP A 310 0.48 11.08 -27.33
N LYS A 311 0.18 10.38 -28.43
CA LYS A 311 -0.28 8.99 -28.46
C LYS A 311 0.80 8.10 -27.84
N VAL A 312 0.44 7.40 -26.76
CA VAL A 312 1.22 6.25 -26.29
C VAL A 312 0.25 5.07 -26.21
N ASN A 313 0.39 4.14 -27.14
CA ASN A 313 -0.18 2.80 -27.02
C ASN A 313 0.44 2.12 -25.80
N LEU A 314 -0.31 1.28 -25.07
CA LEU A 314 0.21 0.04 -24.47
C LEU A 314 -0.92 -0.84 -23.91
N PHE A 315 -0.66 -2.15 -23.97
CA PHE A 315 -1.48 -3.32 -23.68
C PHE A 315 -1.43 -3.73 -22.21
#